data_AF-A0A259SQV0-F1
#
_entry.id   AF-A0A259SQV0-F1
#
_cell.length_a   1.000
_cell.length_b   1.000
_cell.length_c   1.000
_cell.angle_alpha   90.00
_cell.angle_beta   90.00
_cell.angle_gamma   90.00
#
_symmetry.space_group_name_H-M   'P 1'
#
loop_
_entity.id
_entity.type
_entity.pdbx_description
1 polymer ?
#
loop_
_entity_poly.entity_id
_entity_poly.type
_entity_poly.pdbx_seq_one_letter_code
_entity_poly.pdbx_strand_id
1 'polypeptide(L)' 'MTDLIDTTEMYLKTIFELVEEGIPPLRARIAERLGHSGPTVSQTVARMERDGLVVLSGDR' A
#
# COMPACT_ATOMS: atom_id res chain seq x y z
N MET A 1 15.86 4.19 18.61
CA MET A 1 14.60 3.44 18.60
C MET A 1 13.73 4.14 17.58
N THR A 2 14.08 4.02 16.30
CA THR A 2 13.21 4.45 15.21
C THR A 2 12.00 3.55 15.31
N ASP A 3 10.85 4.11 15.67
CA ASP A 3 9.59 3.39 15.77
C ASP A 3 9.49 2.44 14.57
N LEU A 4 9.49 1.13 14.83
CA LEU A 4 9.25 0.13 13.81
C LEU A 4 7.82 0.33 13.36
N ILE A 5 7.59 1.27 12.44
CA ILE A 5 6.37 1.29 11.66
C ILE A 5 6.44 0.02 10.83
N ASP A 6 5.58 -0.95 11.16
CA ASP A 6 5.44 -2.17 10.39
C ASP A 6 5.18 -1.78 8.93
N THR A 7 5.87 -2.43 7.98
CA THR A 7 5.66 -2.15 6.55
C THR A 7 4.19 -2.30 6.17
N THR A 8 3.46 -3.21 6.81
CA THR A 8 2.02 -3.41 6.63
C THR A 8 1.24 -2.19 7.09
N GLU A 9 1.51 -1.69 8.29
CA GLU A 9 0.85 -0.50 8.83
C GLU A 9 1.16 0.75 8.00
N MET A 10 2.41 0.90 7.55
CA MET A 10 2.81 1.97 6.63
C MET A 10 1.98 1.93 5.35
N TYR A 11 1.82 0.75 4.74
CA TYR A 11 1.04 0.58 3.51
C TYR A 11 -0.44 0.86 3.73
N LEU A 12 -1.03 0.34 4.81
CA LEU A 12 -2.44 0.60 5.17
C LEU A 12 -2.69 2.09 5.41
N LYS A 13 -1.78 2.76 6.14
CA LYS A 13 -1.84 4.20 6.37
C LYS A 13 -1.78 4.98 5.07
N THR A 14 -0.85 4.65 4.17
CA THR A 14 -0.76 5.33 2.87
C THR A 14 -2.01 5.12 2.01
N ILE A 15 -2.59 3.92 2.02
CA ILE A 15 -3.87 3.65 1.33
C ILE A 15 -4.98 4.51 1.91
N PHE A 16 -5.07 4.59 3.24
CA PHE A 16 -6.05 5.39 3.95
C PHE A 16 -5.93 6.87 3.61
N GLU A 17 -4.72 7.44 3.68
CA GLU A 17 -4.44 8.84 3.34
C GLU A 17 -4.82 9.16 1.88
N LEU A 18 -4.52 8.27 0.93
CA LEU A 18 -4.93 8.44 -0.46
C LEU A 18 -6.46 8.54 -0.59
N VAL A 19 -7.21 7.69 0.12
CA VAL A 19 -8.68 7.72 0.13
C VAL A 19 -9.21 9.01 0.76
N GLU A 20 -8.64 9.46 1.89
CA GLU A 20 -9.04 10.73 2.54
C GLU A 20 -8.80 11.94 1.63
N GLU A 21 -7.74 11.92 0.83
CA GLU A 21 -7.45 12.94 -0.17
C GLU A 21 -8.32 12.84 -1.44
N GLY A 22 -9.19 11.83 -1.55
CA GLY A 22 -10.00 11.57 -2.74
C GLY A 22 -9.21 11.03 -3.93
N ILE A 23 -8.02 10.48 -3.69
CA ILE A 23 -7.13 9.93 -4.71
C ILE A 23 -7.27 8.40 -4.78
N PRO A 24 -7.47 7.80 -5.97
CA PRO A 24 -7.55 6.36 -6.10
C PRO A 24 -6.25 5.66 -5.63
N PRO A 25 -6.33 4.69 -4.69
CA PRO A 25 -5.16 4.02 -4.13
C PRO A 25 -4.56 2.99 -5.10
N LEU A 26 -3.79 3.47 -6.08
CA LEU A 26 -3.06 2.64 -7.02
C LEU A 26 -1.67 2.28 -6.48
N ARG A 27 -1.16 1.09 -6.82
CA ARG A 27 0.19 0.64 -6.41
C ARG A 27 1.30 1.61 -6.82
N ALA A 28 1.16 2.27 -7.97
CA ALA A 28 2.09 3.29 -8.44
C ALA A 28 2.20 4.47 -7.46
N ARG A 29 1.10 4.89 -6.85
CA ARG A 29 1.08 5.99 -5.86
C ARG A 29 1.70 5.57 -4.53
N ILE A 30 1.47 4.32 -4.12
CA ILE A 30 2.11 3.74 -2.94
C ILE A 30 3.63 3.67 -3.15
N ALA A 31 4.08 3.25 -4.34
CA ALA A 31 5.50 3.22 -4.70
C ALA A 31 6.14 4.61 -4.62
N GLU A 32 5.47 5.62 -5.18
CA GLU A 32 5.91 7.01 -5.13
C GLU A 32 6.00 7.56 -3.69
N ARG A 33 4.94 7.42 -2.89
CA ARG A 33 4.89 7.94 -1.52
C ARG A 33 5.89 7.28 -0.57
N LEU A 34 6.06 5.96 -0.70
CA LEU A 34 6.94 5.19 0.18
C LEU A 34 8.37 5.07 -0.34
N GLY A 35 8.65 5.52 -1.57
CA GLY A 35 9.97 5.33 -2.20
C GLY A 35 10.32 3.86 -2.45
N HIS A 36 9.32 2.98 -2.51
CA HIS A 36 9.51 1.55 -2.78
C HIS A 36 9.39 1.26 -4.27
N SER A 37 10.10 0.24 -4.75
CA SER A 37 9.97 -0.16 -6.16
C SER A 37 8.56 -0.71 -6.46
N GLY A 38 8.08 -0.52 -7.69
CA GLY A 38 6.79 -1.08 -8.14
C GLY A 38 6.65 -2.60 -7.93
N PRO A 39 7.69 -3.42 -8.23
CA PRO A 39 7.69 -4.85 -7.90
C PRO A 39 7.58 -5.12 -6.40
N THR A 40 8.31 -4.40 -5.55
CA THR A 40 8.24 -4.53 -4.08
C THR A 40 6.82 -4.22 -3.59
N VAL A 41 6.23 -3.11 -4.03
CA VAL A 41 4.86 -2.74 -3.65
C VAL A 41 3.87 -3.83 -4.09
N SER A 42 4.00 -4.33 -5.31
CA SER A 42 3.08 -5.36 -5.82
C SER A 42 3.16 -6.66 -5.02
N GLN A 43 4.37 -7.10 -4.63
CA GLN A 43 4.53 -8.27 -3.78
C GLN A 43 3.95 -8.04 -2.38
N THR A 44 4.20 -6.87 -1.78
CA THR A 44 3.66 -6.54 -0.45
C THR A 44 2.13 -6.47 -0.48
N VAL A 45 1.54 -5.82 -1.48
CA VAL A 45 0.08 -5.74 -1.61
C VAL A 45 -0.54 -7.11 -1.86
N ALA A 46 0.09 -7.98 -2.66
CA ALA A 46 -0.38 -9.36 -2.84
C ALA A 46 -0.34 -10.17 -1.53
N ARG A 47 0.67 -9.96 -0.69
CA ARG A 47 0.73 -10.56 0.66
C ARG A 47 -0.41 -10.02 1.54
N MET A 48 -0.60 -8.71 1.58
CA MET A 48 -1.68 -8.07 2.35
C MET A 48 -3.07 -8.53 1.91
N GLU A 49 -3.27 -8.75 0.61
CA GLU A 49 -4.51 -9.32 0.07
C GLU A 49 -4.72 -10.76 0.54
N ARG A 50 -3.68 -11.60 0.45
CA ARG A 50 -3.72 -12.98 0.96
C ARG A 50 -4.04 -13.03 2.46
N ASP A 51 -3.55 -12.06 3.21
CA ASP A 51 -3.76 -11.92 4.64
C ASP A 51 -5.11 -11.22 4.98
N GLY A 52 -5.91 -10.85 3.97
CA GLY A 52 -7.25 -10.30 4.13
C GLY A 52 -7.30 -8.83 4.55
N LEU A 53 -6.19 -8.10 4.42
CA LEU A 53 -6.08 -6.70 4.85
C LEU A 53 -6.53 -5.70 3.78
N VAL A 54 -6.43 -6.08 2.51
CA VAL A 54 -6.86 -5.27 1.36
C VAL A 54 -7.51 -6.17 0.33
N VAL A 55 -8.33 -5.58 -0.56
CA VAL A 55 -8.89 -6.28 -1.71
C VAL A 55 -8.45 -5.54 -2.95
N LEU A 56 -7.82 -6.24 -3.90
CA LEU A 56 -7.58 -5.66 -5.21
C LEU A 56 -8.87 -5.73 -6.01
N SER A 57 -9.49 -4.57 -6.20
CA SER A 57 -10.50 -4.42 -7.24
C SER A 57 -9.85 -4.82 -8.56
N GLY A 58 -10.38 -5.87 -9.19
CA GLY A 58 -9.84 -6.39 -10.44
C GLY A 58 -10.03 -5.34 -11.53
N ASP A 59 -9.03 -4.48 -11.71
CA ASP A 59 -9.00 -3.53 -12.79
C ASP A 59 -7.56 -3.34 -13.29
N ARG A 60 -7.44 -3.46 -14.61
CA ARG A 60 -6.22 -3.25 -15.36
C ARG A 60 -5.89 -1.77 -15.47
#